data_AF-A0A2V2QB81-F1
#
_entry.id   AF-A0A2V2QB81-F1
#
_cell.length_a   1.000
_cell.length_b   1.000
_cell.length_c   1.000
_cell.angle_alpha   90.00
_cell.angle_beta   90.00
_cell.angle_gamma   90.00
#
_symmetry.space_group_name_H-M   'P 1'
#
loop_
_entity.id
_entity.type
_entity.pdbx_description
1 polymer ?
#
loop_
_entity_poly.entity_id
_entity_poly.type
_entity_poly.pdbx_seq_one_letter_code
_entity_poly.pdbx_strand_id
1 'polypeptide(L)' 'MESLGSPPADPVSYEGVWRFTAPAVDVSVPQARHAVRDLIGRQGVPIEDDILQGLLLIVSELVTNAVKHAALLSPE' A
#
# COMPACT_ATOMS: atom_id res chain seq x y z
N MET A 1 42.19 -18.07 5.36
CA MET A 1 41.43 -17.21 6.28
C MET A 1 40.08 -17.01 5.66
N GLU A 2 39.12 -17.86 6.05
CA GLU A 2 37.80 -17.89 5.44
C GLU A 2 37.03 -16.64 5.90
N SER A 3 36.60 -15.82 4.94
CA SER A 3 35.79 -14.64 5.19
C SER A 3 34.41 -15.10 5.62
N LEU A 4 34.13 -15.07 6.92
CA LEU A 4 32.79 -15.28 7.47
C LEU A 4 31.87 -14.22 6.84
N GLY A 5 30.97 -14.66 5.98
CA GLY A 5 29.99 -13.81 5.31
C GLY A 5 29.23 -12.98 6.35
N SER A 6 29.02 -11.69 6.03
CA SER A 6 28.27 -10.78 6.89
C SER A 6 26.91 -11.40 7.24
N PRO A 7 26.45 -11.31 8.50
CA PRO A 7 25.10 -11.74 8.85
C PRO A 7 24.07 -10.98 8.00
N PRO A 8 22.93 -11.61 7.65
CA PRO A 8 21.85 -10.90 6.97
C PRO A 8 21.45 -9.70 7.83
N ALA A 9 21.30 -8.55 7.19
CA ALA A 9 20.80 -7.35 7.88
C ALA A 9 19.42 -7.65 8.48
N ASP A 10 19.15 -7.15 9.68
CA ASP A 10 17.84 -7.27 10.29
C ASP A 10 16.79 -6.63 9.36
N PRO A 11 15.63 -7.28 9.14
CA PRO A 11 14.61 -6.76 8.25
C PRO A 11 14.12 -5.39 8.74
N VAL A 12 14.04 -4.43 7.82
CA VAL A 12 13.58 -3.07 8.16
C VAL A 12 12.09 -3.11 8.52
N SER A 13 11.64 -2.23 9.41
CA SER A 13 10.25 -2.21 9.92
C SER A 13 9.18 -2.17 8.83
N TYR A 14 9.50 -1.64 7.66
CA TYR A 14 8.60 -1.54 6.51
C TYR A 14 8.71 -2.71 5.51
N GLU A 15 9.52 -3.73 5.78
CA GLU A 15 9.54 -4.96 4.98
C GLU A 15 8.34 -5.86 5.31
N GLY A 16 7.73 -6.45 4.28
CA GLY A 16 6.61 -7.40 4.44
C GLY A 16 5.41 -7.10 3.54
N VAL A 17 4.30 -7.81 3.78
CA VAL A 17 3.05 -7.67 3.01
C VAL A 17 1.96 -7.11 3.91
N TRP A 18 1.36 -6.00 3.51
CA TRP A 18 0.16 -5.46 4.14
C TRP A 18 -1.09 -5.75 3.29
N ARG A 19 -2.20 -6.06 3.95
CA ARG A 19 -3.49 -6.34 3.32
C ARG A 19 -4.62 -5.67 4.10
N PHE A 20 -5.62 -5.20 3.36
CA PHE A 20 -6.91 -4.77 3.88
C PHE A 20 -7.98 -5.10 2.84
N THR A 21 -9.22 -5.17 3.31
CA THR A 21 -10.41 -5.41 2.48
C THR A 21 -11.38 -4.26 2.69
N ALA A 22 -12.00 -3.79 1.61
CA ALA A 22 -13.01 -2.74 1.65
C ALA A 22 -14.14 -3.08 0.67
N PRO A 23 -15.39 -2.64 0.96
CA PRO A 23 -16.49 -2.81 0.02
C PRO A 23 -16.21 -2.05 -1.29
N ALA A 24 -16.74 -2.55 -2.41
CA ALA A 24 -16.57 -1.92 -3.73
C ALA A 24 -17.53 -0.73 -3.93
N VAL A 25 -17.42 0.27 -3.06
CA VAL A 25 -18.23 1.50 -3.04
C VAL A 25 -17.34 2.75 -3.12
N ASP A 26 -17.87 3.86 -3.62
CA ASP A 26 -17.10 5.09 -3.87
C ASP A 26 -16.33 5.59 -2.64
N VAL A 27 -16.91 5.48 -1.45
CA VAL A 27 -16.28 5.93 -0.19
C VAL A 27 -14.99 5.14 0.14
N SER A 28 -14.79 3.97 -0.45
CA SER A 28 -13.57 3.17 -0.26
C SER A 28 -12.34 3.82 -0.90
N VAL A 29 -12.50 4.69 -1.90
CA VAL A 29 -11.37 5.38 -2.56
C VAL A 29 -10.63 6.30 -1.60
N PRO A 30 -11.27 7.33 -0.98
CA PRO A 30 -10.58 8.16 0.00
C PRO A 30 -10.15 7.36 1.24
N GLN A 31 -10.89 6.34 1.65
CA GLN A 31 -10.51 5.49 2.79
C GLN A 31 -9.21 4.71 2.53
N ALA A 32 -9.08 4.08 1.36
CA ALA A 32 -7.86 3.37 0.96
C ALA A 32 -6.65 4.32 0.91
N ARG A 33 -6.85 5.53 0.37
CA ARG A 33 -5.81 6.57 0.34
C ARG A 33 -5.34 6.94 1.75
N HIS A 34 -6.25 7.14 2.70
CA HIS A 34 -5.89 7.39 4.10
C HIS A 34 -5.17 6.21 4.74
N ALA A 35 -5.69 4.98 4.54
CA ALA A 35 -5.10 3.78 5.14
C ALA A 35 -3.64 3.56 4.67
N VAL A 36 -3.36 3.78 3.38
CA VAL A 36 -1.99 3.69 2.83
C VAL A 36 -1.10 4.80 3.38
N ARG A 37 -1.59 6.05 3.45
CA ARG A 37 -0.82 7.16 4.05
C ARG A 37 -0.45 6.87 5.50
N ASP A 38 -1.41 6.41 6.29
CA ASP A 38 -1.19 6.11 7.70
C ASP A 38 -0.26 4.92 7.88
N LEU A 39 -0.32 3.92 7.00
CA LEU A 39 0.61 2.79 7.02
C LEU A 39 2.05 3.27 6.80
N ILE A 40 2.29 4.06 5.76
CA ILE A 40 3.60 4.63 5.44
C ILE A 40 4.16 5.40 6.64
N GLY A 41 3.33 6.25 7.25
CA GLY A 41 3.71 7.02 8.44
C GLY A 41 4.02 6.13 9.66
N ARG A 42 3.19 5.12 9.95
CA ARG A 42 3.40 4.20 11.07
C ARG A 42 4.64 3.32 10.90
N GLN A 43 4.97 2.94 9.66
CA GLN A 43 6.12 2.09 9.37
C GLN A 43 7.44 2.87 9.25
N GLY A 44 7.38 4.21 9.27
CA GLY A 44 8.55 5.07 9.16
C GLY A 44 9.26 4.95 7.81
N VAL A 45 8.50 4.73 6.73
CA VAL A 45 9.08 4.56 5.39
C VAL A 45 9.76 5.88 4.97
N PRO A 46 11.05 5.87 4.59
CA PRO A 46 11.71 7.05 4.06
C PRO A 46 11.25 7.26 2.61
N ILE A 47 10.20 8.07 2.44
CA ILE A 47 9.59 8.37 1.15
C ILE A 47 9.57 9.88 0.92
N GLU A 48 9.88 10.30 -0.30
CA GLU A 48 9.75 11.69 -0.72
C GLU A 48 8.28 12.05 -0.99
N ASP A 49 7.91 13.31 -0.77
CA ASP A 49 6.51 13.75 -0.82
C ASP A 49 5.88 13.55 -2.21
N ASP A 50 6.65 13.74 -3.28
CA ASP A 50 6.21 13.53 -4.66
C ASP A 50 5.94 12.05 -4.96
N ILE A 51 6.80 11.15 -4.50
CA ILE A 51 6.60 9.70 -4.59
C ILE A 51 5.38 9.28 -3.78
N LEU A 52 5.18 9.85 -2.58
CA LEU A 52 3.97 9.62 -1.79
C LEU A 52 2.72 10.06 -2.55
N GLN A 53 2.71 11.25 -3.16
CA GLN A 53 1.56 11.69 -3.96
C GLN A 53 1.30 10.78 -5.17
N GLY A 54 2.35 10.37 -5.88
CA GLY A 54 2.25 9.44 -7.00
C GLY A 54 1.66 8.09 -6.58
N LEU A 55 2.13 7.53 -5.46
CA LEU A 55 1.59 6.31 -4.88
C LEU A 55 0.11 6.46 -4.50
N LEU A 56 -0.26 7.55 -3.83
CA LEU A 56 -1.65 7.80 -3.44
C LEU A 56 -2.57 7.99 -4.66
N LEU A 57 -2.05 8.53 -5.78
CA LEU A 57 -2.78 8.60 -7.04
C LEU A 57 -3.02 7.20 -7.62
N ILE A 58 -1.96 6.37 -7.70
CA ILE A 58 -2.07 4.99 -8.19
C ILE A 58 -3.10 4.21 -7.36
N VAL A 59 -3.05 4.31 -6.02
CA VAL A 59 -4.03 3.67 -5.13
C VAL A 59 -5.45 4.16 -5.43
N SER A 60 -5.62 5.47 -5.64
CA SER A 60 -6.93 6.04 -5.96
C SER A 60 -7.50 5.49 -7.27
N GLU A 61 -6.67 5.40 -8.32
CA GLU A 61 -7.08 4.86 -9.62
C GLU A 61 -7.38 3.36 -9.55
N LEU A 62 -6.56 2.57 -8.85
CA LEU A 62 -6.80 1.14 -8.67
C LEU A 62 -8.13 0.86 -7.97
N VAL A 63 -8.41 1.58 -6.88
CA VAL A 63 -9.68 1.41 -6.14
C VAL A 63 -10.85 1.96 -6.96
N THR A 64 -10.68 3.08 -7.65
CA THR A 64 -11.71 3.63 -8.55
C THR A 64 -12.05 2.64 -9.66
N ASN A 65 -11.04 2.00 -10.27
CA ASN A 65 -11.25 0.97 -11.29
C ASN A 65 -11.97 -0.25 -10.72
N ALA A 66 -11.63 -0.68 -9.51
CA ALA A 66 -12.32 -1.78 -8.85
C ALA A 66 -13.80 -1.45 -8.58
N VAL A 67 -14.09 -0.27 -8.03
CA VAL A 67 -15.46 0.19 -7.75
C VAL A 67 -16.27 0.32 -9.05
N LYS A 68 -15.71 0.96 -10.07
CA LYS A 68 -16.44 1.24 -11.32
C LYS A 68 -16.61 0.02 -12.22
N HIS A 69 -15.64 -0.89 -12.24
CA HIS A 69 -15.58 -1.96 -13.25
C HIS A 69 -15.64 -3.36 -12.66
N ALA A 70 -15.04 -3.60 -11.50
CA ALA A 70 -15.00 -4.94 -10.91
C ALA A 70 -16.22 -5.26 -10.03
N ALA A 71 -16.83 -4.24 -9.41
CA ALA A 71 -18.08 -4.41 -8.64
C ALA A 71 -19.22 -4.98 -9.51
N LEU A 72 -19.24 -4.63 -10.79
CA LEU A 72 -20.23 -5.13 -11.76
C LEU A 72 -20.05 -6.62 -12.10
N LEU A 73 -18.91 -7.23 -11.75
CA LEU A 73 -18.53 -8.59 -12.12
C LEU A 73 -18.52 -9.57 -10.93
N SER A 74 -18.83 -9.11 -9.71
CA SER A 74 -18.89 -9.95 -8.52
C SER A 74 -20.35 -10.05 -8.05
N PRO A 75 -21.01 -11.23 -8.11
CA PRO A 75 -22.27 -11.42 -7.42
C PRO A 75 -22.02 -11.42 -5.91
N GLU A 76 -22.96 -10.85 -5.16
CA GLU A 76 -22.94 -10.76 -3.69
C GLU A 76 -22.99 -12.13 -3.00
#